data_AF-A0A7X8RBX2-F1
#
_entry.id   AF-A0A7X8RBX2-F1
#
_cell.length_a   1.000
_cell.length_b   1.000
_cell.length_c   1.000
_cell.angle_alpha   90.00
_cell.angle_beta   90.00
_cell.angle_gamma   90.00
#
_symmetry.space_group_name_H-M   'P 1'
#
loop_
_entity.id
_entity.type
_entity.pdbx_description
1 polymer ?
#
loop_
_entity_poly.entity_id
_entity_poly.type
_entity_poly.pdbx_seq_one_letter_code
_entity_poly.pdbx_strand_id
1 'polypeptide(L)'
;MAQYNELPVYKATYDLLLAIFQFTKEFSKEYKYTVGESLKKETIELLTLIYRANTRHQKADVLQMAREQIEVIRLLIRVMKDMKQISLEKFVRINEAVENVSKQLSGWQKSQK
;
A
#
# COMPACT_ATOMS: atom_id res chain seq x y z
N MET A 1 -13.66 -17.26 17.05
CA MET A 1 -12.66 -16.43 16.35
C MET A 1 -12.92 -16.58 14.87
N ALA A 2 -13.68 -15.68 14.27
CA ALA A 2 -14.16 -15.89 12.90
C ALA A 2 -12.97 -15.88 11.93
N GLN A 3 -12.69 -17.04 11.34
CA GLN A 3 -11.96 -17.16 10.09
C GLN A 3 -12.78 -16.47 8.99
N TYR A 4 -12.77 -15.14 8.97
CA TYR A 4 -13.29 -14.39 7.84
C TYR A 4 -12.29 -14.60 6.70
N ASN A 5 -12.70 -15.39 5.71
CA ASN A 5 -12.09 -15.47 4.38
C ASN A 5 -11.44 -14.13 4.04
N GLU A 6 -10.13 -14.16 3.79
CA GLU A 6 -9.21 -13.04 3.55
C GLU A 6 -9.93 -11.72 3.24
N LEU A 7 -9.92 -10.78 4.19
CA LEU A 7 -10.43 -9.42 4.00
C LEU A 7 -10.01 -8.93 2.60
N PRO A 8 -10.95 -8.48 1.72
CA PRO A 8 -10.59 -8.05 0.37
C PRO A 8 -9.46 -7.02 0.34
N VAL A 9 -9.40 -6.15 1.37
CA VAL A 9 -8.36 -5.12 1.52
C VAL A 9 -6.99 -5.71 1.87
N TYR A 10 -6.97 -6.80 2.63
CA TYR A 10 -5.74 -7.53 2.95
C TYR A 10 -5.15 -8.14 1.68
N LYS A 11 -5.97 -8.86 0.91
CA LYS A 11 -5.56 -9.43 -0.37
C LYS A 11 -5.09 -8.35 -1.34
N ALA A 12 -5.86 -7.27 -1.51
CA ALA A 12 -5.49 -6.17 -2.39
C ALA A 12 -4.15 -5.51 -1.97
N THR A 13 -3.88 -5.43 -0.68
CA THR A 13 -2.61 -4.89 -0.17
C THR A 13 -1.46 -5.86 -0.36
N TYR A 14 -1.70 -7.16 -0.23
CA TYR A 14 -0.71 -8.19 -0.53
C TYR A 14 -0.35 -8.19 -2.03
N ASP A 15 -1.35 -8.07 -2.91
CA ASP A 15 -1.13 -7.93 -4.35
C ASP A 15 -0.35 -6.65 -4.68
N LEU A 16 -0.65 -5.53 -3.99
CA LEU A 16 0.12 -4.29 -4.08
C LEU A 16 1.58 -4.49 -3.63
N LEU A 17 1.81 -5.22 -2.53
CA LEU A 17 3.15 -5.55 -2.06
C LEU A 17 3.95 -6.29 -3.13
N LEU A 18 3.39 -7.35 -3.72
CA LEU A 18 4.04 -8.09 -4.80
C LEU A 18 4.32 -7.19 -6.01
N ALA A 19 3.37 -6.33 -6.38
CA ALA A 19 3.54 -5.36 -7.46
C ALA A 19 4.69 -4.39 -7.17
N ILE A 20 4.82 -3.87 -5.95
CA ILE A 20 5.94 -3.00 -5.53
C ILE A 20 7.29 -3.74 -5.60
N PHE A 21 7.33 -5.01 -5.20
CA PHE A 21 8.55 -5.81 -5.32
C PHE A 21 9.00 -6.01 -6.77
N GLN A 22 8.07 -6.15 -7.71
CA GLN A 22 8.38 -6.21 -9.14
C GLN A 22 8.77 -4.83 -9.68
N PHE A 23 8.01 -3.80 -9.34
CA PHE A 23 8.18 -2.41 -9.75
C PHE A 23 9.57 -1.84 -9.39
N THR A 24 10.05 -2.14 -8.18
CA THR A 24 11.36 -1.67 -7.70
C THR A 24 12.56 -2.39 -8.33
N LYS A 25 12.37 -3.48 -9.08
CA LYS A 25 13.47 -4.18 -9.76
C LYS A 25 14.07 -3.38 -10.91
N GLU A 26 13.26 -2.51 -11.51
CA GLU A 26 13.62 -1.74 -12.71
C GLU A 26 14.31 -0.41 -12.39
N PHE A 27 14.33 -0.02 -11.11
CA PHE A 27 14.97 1.21 -10.69
C PHE A 27 16.48 1.13 -10.91
N SER A 28 17.10 2.28 -11.18
CA SER A 28 18.55 2.38 -11.10
C SER A 28 19.05 1.99 -9.70
N LYS A 29 20.30 1.56 -9.62
CA LYS A 29 20.90 1.02 -8.39
C LYS A 29 20.70 1.97 -7.19
N GLU A 30 20.92 3.27 -7.39
CA GLU A 30 20.76 4.30 -6.36
C GLU A 30 19.33 4.35 -5.81
N TYR A 31 18.32 4.45 -6.68
CA TYR A 31 16.93 4.53 -6.25
C TYR A 31 16.40 3.22 -5.68
N LYS A 32 16.92 2.09 -6.15
CA LYS A 32 16.54 0.76 -5.66
C LYS A 32 16.86 0.57 -4.18
N TYR A 33 18.01 1.06 -3.73
CA TYR A 33 18.47 0.98 -2.33
C TYR A 33 18.07 2.18 -1.48
N THR A 34 17.37 3.15 -2.05
CA THR A 34 16.79 4.29 -1.31
C THR A 34 15.28 4.17 -1.33
N VAL A 35 14.61 4.81 -2.30
CA VAL A 35 13.16 4.85 -2.40
C VAL A 35 12.54 3.46 -2.61
N GLY A 36 13.23 2.56 -3.32
CA GLY A 36 12.78 1.19 -3.53
C GLY A 36 12.73 0.36 -2.24
N GLU A 37 13.66 0.60 -1.31
CA GLU A 37 13.63 -0.02 0.01
C GLU A 37 12.56 0.60 0.91
N SER A 38 12.46 1.93 0.92
CA SER A 38 11.38 2.65 1.62
C SER A 38 10.01 2.17 1.16
N LEU A 39 9.74 2.10 -0.16
CA LEU A 39 8.48 1.62 -0.71
C LEU A 39 8.10 0.22 -0.19
N LYS A 40 9.06 -0.71 -0.14
CA LYS A 40 8.80 -2.05 0.39
C LYS A 40 8.46 -2.00 1.88
N LYS A 41 9.23 -1.26 2.67
CA LYS A 41 9.00 -1.09 4.10
C LYS A 41 7.62 -0.48 4.38
N GLU A 42 7.29 0.61 3.69
CA GLU A 42 6.00 1.29 3.86
C GLU A 42 4.82 0.38 3.48
N THR A 43 4.98 -0.46 2.45
CA THR A 43 3.92 -1.40 2.02
C THR A 43 3.78 -2.58 3.00
N ILE A 44 4.87 -3.07 3.59
CA ILE A 44 4.83 -4.09 4.64
C ILE A 44 4.16 -3.54 5.91
N GLU A 45 4.47 -2.29 6.30
CA GLU A 45 3.81 -1.67 7.44
C GLU A 45 2.31 -1.49 7.17
N LEU A 46 1.91 -1.10 5.95
CA LEU A 46 0.50 -1.03 5.58
C LEU A 46 -0.22 -2.38 5.76
N LEU A 47 0.37 -3.46 5.26
CA LEU A 47 -0.17 -4.81 5.43
C LEU A 47 -0.29 -5.19 6.91
N THR A 48 0.70 -4.80 7.72
CA THR A 48 0.73 -5.03 9.17
C THR A 48 -0.36 -4.23 9.89
N LEU A 49 -0.59 -2.97 9.51
CA LEU A 49 -1.66 -2.13 10.04
C LEU A 49 -3.04 -2.70 9.72
N ILE A 50 -3.25 -3.19 8.49
CA ILE A 50 -4.51 -3.87 8.10
C ILE A 50 -4.74 -5.12 8.95
N TYR A 51 -3.70 -5.94 9.15
CA TYR A 51 -3.77 -7.11 10.02
C TYR A 51 -4.11 -6.71 11.47
N ARG A 52 -3.45 -5.69 12.02
CA ARG A 52 -3.71 -5.16 13.38
C ARG A 52 -5.14 -4.61 13.52
N ALA A 53 -5.65 -3.92 12.50
CA ALA A 53 -7.03 -3.42 12.49
C ALA A 53 -8.04 -4.57 12.49
N ASN A 54 -7.71 -5.71 11.87
CA ASN A 54 -8.57 -6.88 11.87
C ASN A 54 -8.68 -7.52 13.27
N THR A 55 -7.59 -7.56 14.02
CA THR A 55 -7.53 -8.24 15.33
C THR A 55 -8.01 -7.40 16.51
N ARG A 56 -8.13 -6.07 16.35
CA ARG A 56 -8.55 -5.16 17.43
C ARG A 56 -10.05 -4.88 17.43
N HIS A 57 -10.59 -4.70 18.64
CA HIS A 57 -11.96 -4.20 18.86
C HIS A 57 -12.08 -2.73 18.47
N GLN A 58 -11.21 -1.87 18.99
CA GLN A 58 -11.13 -0.46 18.61
C GLN A 58 -10.09 -0.29 17.49
N LYS A 59 -10.57 -0.20 16.25
CA LYS A 59 -9.73 -0.17 15.05
C LYS A 59 -9.70 1.17 14.31
N ALA A 60 -10.46 2.17 14.77
CA ALA A 60 -10.56 3.48 14.11
C ALA A 60 -9.20 4.16 13.91
N ASP A 61 -8.37 4.20 14.96
CA ASP A 61 -7.04 4.82 14.92
C ASP A 61 -6.09 4.04 14.00
N VAL A 62 -6.12 2.71 14.06
CA VAL A 62 -5.27 1.87 13.21
C VAL A 62 -5.66 1.98 11.73
N LEU A 63 -6.96 2.10 11.43
CA LEU A 63 -7.44 2.35 10.07
C LEU A 63 -7.05 3.75 9.59
N GLN A 64 -7.06 4.75 10.46
CA GLN A 64 -6.57 6.09 10.13
C GLN A 64 -5.08 6.06 9.78
N MET A 65 -4.25 5.39 10.60
CA MET A 65 -2.83 5.18 10.28
C MET A 65 -2.64 4.45 8.96
N ALA A 66 -3.42 3.40 8.68
CA ALA A 66 -3.34 2.68 7.40
C ALA A 66 -3.69 3.59 6.20
N ARG A 67 -4.63 4.52 6.36
CA ARG A 67 -4.98 5.50 5.32
C ARG A 67 -3.87 6.53 5.09
N GLU A 68 -3.19 6.97 6.13
CA GLU A 68 -2.02 7.84 5.98
C GLU A 68 -0.87 7.10 5.29
N GLN A 69 -0.67 5.83 5.66
CA GLN A 69 0.37 4.97 5.12
C GLN A 69 0.23 4.74 3.60
N ILE A 70 -0.97 4.52 3.08
CA ILE A 70 -1.18 4.37 1.64
C ILE A 70 -0.89 5.66 0.86
N GLU A 71 -1.10 6.83 1.46
CA GLU A 71 -0.72 8.12 0.85
C GLU A 71 0.80 8.30 0.80
N VAL A 72 1.54 7.85 1.83
CA VAL A 72 3.01 7.84 1.78
C VAL A 72 3.50 6.99 0.61
N ILE A 73 2.94 5.79 0.41
CA ILE A 73 3.29 4.93 -0.74
C ILE A 73 3.01 5.63 -2.07
N ARG A 74 1.85 6.30 -2.19
CA ARG A 74 1.47 7.08 -3.38
C ARG A 74 2.46 8.21 -3.68
N LEU A 75 2.90 8.93 -2.65
CA LEU A 75 3.89 10.00 -2.79
C LEU A 75 5.24 9.47 -3.29
N LEU A 76 5.73 8.37 -2.72
CA LEU A 76 6.99 7.75 -3.15
C LEU A 76 6.91 7.28 -4.61
N ILE A 77 5.80 6.64 -5.03
CA ILE A 77 5.58 6.25 -6.43
C ILE A 77 5.62 7.47 -7.37
N ARG A 78 5.01 8.60 -6.96
CA ARG A 78 5.04 9.84 -7.75
C ARG A 78 6.44 10.39 -7.89
N VAL A 79 7.24 10.39 -6.82
CA VAL A 79 8.66 10.77 -6.89
C VAL A 79 9.38 9.90 -7.91
N MET A 80 9.16 8.58 -7.92
CA MET A 80 9.82 7.69 -8.88
C MET A 80 9.46 7.98 -10.34
N LYS A 81 8.21 8.39 -10.61
CA LYS A 81 7.77 8.85 -11.92
C LYS A 81 8.48 10.15 -12.32
N ASP A 82 8.50 11.13 -11.43
CA ASP A 82 9.07 12.45 -11.69
C ASP A 82 10.60 12.36 -11.90
N MET A 83 11.26 11.43 -11.21
CA MET A 83 12.67 11.05 -11.41
C MET A 83 12.91 10.15 -12.64
N LYS A 84 11.88 9.92 -13.47
CA LYS A 84 11.90 9.13 -14.71
C LYS A 84 12.42 7.70 -14.54
N GLN A 85 12.24 7.10 -13.36
CA GLN A 85 12.67 5.72 -13.10
C GLN A 85 11.66 4.68 -13.61
N ILE A 86 10.48 5.12 -14.02
CA ILE A 86 9.38 4.27 -14.49
C ILE A 86 8.68 4.93 -15.67
N SER A 87 8.07 4.11 -16.53
CA SER A 87 7.21 4.60 -17.60
C SER A 87 5.85 5.09 -17.06
N LEU A 88 5.18 5.94 -17.84
CA LEU A 88 3.83 6.41 -17.52
C LEU A 88 2.84 5.25 -17.36
N GLU A 89 2.91 4.23 -18.23
CA GLU A 89 2.05 3.05 -18.17
C GLU A 89 2.19 2.32 -16.83
N LYS A 90 3.43 2.09 -16.36
CA LYS A 90 3.69 1.43 -15.07
C LYS A 90 3.22 2.29 -13.91
N PHE A 91 3.42 3.61 -14.00
CA PHE A 91 2.91 4.56 -13.02
C PHE A 91 1.38 4.50 -12.91
N VAL A 92 0.65 4.44 -14.03
CA VAL A 92 -0.82 4.31 -14.02
C VAL A 92 -1.23 3.00 -13.37
N ARG A 93 -0.65 1.87 -13.82
CA ARG A 93 -0.98 0.53 -13.30
C ARG A 93 -0.77 0.38 -11.80
N ILE A 94 0.35 0.89 -11.26
CA ILE A 94 0.59 0.80 -9.81
C ILE A 94 -0.32 1.75 -9.03
N ASN A 95 -0.66 2.93 -9.58
CA ASN A 95 -1.60 3.85 -8.93
C ASN A 95 -3.02 3.30 -8.86
N GLU A 96 -3.46 2.52 -9.86
CA GLU A 96 -4.75 1.83 -9.81
C GLU A 96 -4.81 0.84 -8.63
N ALA A 97 -3.71 0.09 -8.39
CA ALA A 97 -3.62 -0.80 -7.23
C ALA A 97 -3.64 -0.02 -5.90
N VAL A 98 -2.88 1.08 -5.81
CA VAL A 98 -2.88 1.97 -4.64
C VAL A 98 -4.27 2.56 -4.38
N GLU A 99 -4.96 3.03 -5.42
CA GLU A 99 -6.30 3.60 -5.32
C GLU A 99 -7.34 2.56 -4.90
N ASN A 100 -7.24 1.33 -5.42
CA ASN A 100 -8.09 0.23 -4.98
C ASN A 100 -7.96 -0.03 -3.46
N VAL A 101 -6.73 -0.09 -2.96
CA VAL A 101 -6.47 -0.26 -1.52
C VAL A 101 -7.01 0.93 -0.72
N SER A 102 -6.76 2.16 -1.16
CA SER A 102 -7.24 3.39 -0.48
C SER A 102 -8.77 3.46 -0.38
N LYS A 103 -9.49 3.08 -1.45
CA LYS A 103 -10.96 3.00 -1.45
C LYS A 103 -11.46 1.95 -0.46
N GLN A 104 -10.84 0.77 -0.42
CA GLN A 104 -11.24 -0.29 0.50
C GLN A 104 -10.98 0.07 1.96
N LEU A 105 -9.84 0.71 2.27
CA LEU A 105 -9.55 1.25 3.61
C LEU A 105 -10.57 2.31 4.03
N SER A 106 -10.92 3.22 3.12
CA SER A 106 -11.91 4.26 3.38
C SER A 106 -13.30 3.68 3.60
N GLY A 107 -13.70 2.67 2.82
CA GLY A 107 -14.95 1.94 3.01
C GLY A 107 -15.01 1.21 4.35
N TRP A 108 -13.89 0.57 4.74
CA TRP A 108 -13.79 -0.12 6.03
C TRP A 108 -13.85 0.86 7.21
N GLN A 109 -13.15 2.00 7.15
CA GLN A 109 -13.22 2.99 8.22
C GLN A 109 -14.63 3.56 8.40
N LYS A 110 -15.37 3.76 7.30
CA LYS A 110 -16.76 4.23 7.33
C LYS A 110 -17.71 3.20 7.95
N SER A 111 -17.48 1.90 7.77
CA SER A 111 -18.32 0.86 8.37
C SER A 111 -18.07 0.64 9.87
N GLN A 112 -17.05 1.29 10.44
CA GLN A 112 -16.76 1.27 11.88
C GLN A 112 -17.30 2.51 12.62
N LYS A 113 -17.88 3.47 11.91
CA LYS A 113 -18.64 4.58 12.50
C LYS A 113 -20.10 4.18 12.65
#